data_AF-A0A2D6X6E7-F1
#
_entry.id   AF-A0A2D6X6E7-F1
#
_cell.length_a   1.000
_cell.length_b   1.000
_cell.length_c   1.000
_cell.angle_alpha   90.00
_cell.angle_beta   90.00
_cell.angle_gamma   90.00
#
_symmetry.space_group_name_H-M   'P 1'
#
loop_
_entity.id
_entity.type
_entity.pdbx_description
1 polymer ?
#
loop_
_entity_poly.entity_id
_entity_poly.type
_entity_poly.pdbx_seq_one_letter_code
_entity_poly.pdbx_strand_id
1 'polypeptide(L)'
;MVDKQRPKQLGGATGKGFMPGKSGNPKGRPKGKTMKEFARDFLLSMDDEAKIEFLNNLSKDTVWRMAEGNPHQTTDLKAELTPIPIDDVHKDDGIQEDQSPKAED
;
A
#
# COMPACT_ATOMS: atom_id res chain seq x y z
N MET A 1 -26.01 9.67 26.24
CA MET A 1 -26.12 8.24 25.88
C MET A 1 -24.78 7.83 25.28
N VAL A 2 -24.11 6.81 25.81
CA VAL A 2 -22.77 6.41 25.35
C VAL A 2 -22.93 5.49 24.14
N ASP A 3 -22.45 5.93 22.97
CA ASP A 3 -22.39 5.10 21.77
C ASP A 3 -21.49 3.89 22.01
N LYS A 4 -22.13 2.75 22.27
CA LYS A 4 -21.46 1.48 22.54
C LYS A 4 -20.89 0.96 21.22
N GLN A 5 -19.64 1.33 20.94
CA GLN A 5 -18.93 0.83 19.76
C GLN A 5 -18.94 -0.71 19.75
N ARG A 6 -19.41 -1.28 18.64
CA ARG A 6 -19.51 -2.74 18.47
C ARG A 6 -18.11 -3.35 18.42
N PRO A 7 -17.87 -4.50 19.07
CA PRO A 7 -16.57 -5.15 19.04
C PRO A 7 -16.20 -5.53 17.60
N LYS A 8 -14.94 -5.26 17.21
CA LYS A 8 -14.40 -5.64 15.89
C LYS A 8 -14.48 -7.16 15.74
N GLN A 9 -15.30 -7.64 14.79
CA GLN A 9 -15.47 -9.07 14.54
C GLN A 9 -14.27 -9.62 13.76
N LEU A 10 -13.74 -10.78 14.19
CA LEU A 10 -12.74 -11.53 13.42
C LEU A 10 -13.32 -11.88 12.04
N GLY A 11 -12.54 -11.66 10.97
CA GLY A 11 -13.00 -11.92 9.61
C GLY A 11 -13.90 -10.83 9.01
N GLY A 12 -13.92 -9.62 9.58
CA GLY A 12 -14.66 -8.48 9.02
C GLY A 12 -16.19 -8.66 9.05
N ALA A 13 -16.91 -7.91 8.21
CA ALA A 13 -18.38 -7.85 8.23
C ALA A 13 -19.11 -9.18 7.94
N THR A 14 -18.42 -10.15 7.32
CA THR A 14 -18.99 -11.46 6.93
C THR A 14 -18.48 -12.62 7.78
N GLY A 15 -17.57 -12.40 8.72
CA GLY A 15 -16.93 -13.44 9.53
C GLY A 15 -16.02 -14.41 8.75
N LYS A 16 -15.83 -14.19 7.44
CA LYS A 16 -15.03 -15.02 6.52
C LYS A 16 -13.85 -14.27 5.87
N GLY A 17 -13.62 -13.03 6.28
CA GLY A 17 -12.50 -12.20 5.82
C GLY A 17 -11.17 -12.62 6.44
N PHE A 18 -10.23 -11.68 6.52
CA PHE A 18 -8.89 -11.93 7.05
C PHE A 18 -8.95 -12.43 8.50
N MET A 19 -8.54 -13.67 8.71
CA MET A 19 -8.37 -14.25 10.04
C MET A 19 -6.88 -14.22 10.40
N PRO A 20 -6.53 -13.93 11.67
CA PRO A 20 -5.14 -13.99 12.11
C PRO A 20 -4.57 -15.38 11.83
N GLY A 21 -3.41 -15.43 11.17
CA GLY A 21 -2.74 -16.67 10.80
C GLY A 21 -3.31 -17.40 9.58
N LYS A 22 -4.35 -16.89 8.91
CA LYS A 22 -4.85 -17.45 7.64
C LYS A 22 -4.81 -16.42 6.52
N SER A 23 -4.13 -16.76 5.43
CA SER A 23 -4.13 -15.96 4.20
C SER A 23 -5.58 -15.82 3.68
N GLY A 24 -5.97 -14.60 3.32
CA GLY A 24 -7.25 -14.33 2.64
C GLY A 24 -7.33 -14.97 1.25
N ASN A 25 -6.21 -15.46 0.71
CA ASN A 25 -6.15 -16.29 -0.48
C ASN A 25 -5.61 -17.68 -0.13
N PRO A 26 -6.48 -18.63 0.29
CA PRO A 26 -6.07 -19.97 0.70
C PRO A 26 -5.51 -20.83 -0.43
N LYS A 27 -5.84 -20.52 -1.69
CA LYS A 27 -5.29 -21.21 -2.88
C LYS A 27 -3.94 -20.65 -3.32
N GLY A 28 -3.47 -19.57 -2.68
CA GLY A 28 -2.23 -18.90 -3.04
C GLY A 28 -2.28 -18.25 -4.41
N ARG A 29 -1.11 -17.83 -4.91
CA ARG A 29 -0.98 -17.31 -6.27
C ARG A 29 -1.48 -18.36 -7.27
N PRO A 30 -2.27 -18.00 -8.29
CA PRO A 30 -2.67 -18.94 -9.33
C PRO A 30 -1.44 -19.61 -9.93
N LYS A 31 -1.51 -20.94 -10.05
CA LYS A 31 -0.45 -21.76 -10.62
C LYS A 31 -0.45 -21.57 -12.14
N GLY A 32 0.72 -21.35 -12.72
CA GLY A 32 0.88 -21.16 -14.15
C GLY A 32 2.09 -20.30 -14.49
N LYS A 33 2.39 -20.21 -15.78
CA LYS A 33 3.50 -19.39 -16.28
C LYS A 33 3.21 -17.92 -15.99
N THR A 34 4.09 -17.30 -15.23
CA THR A 34 4.00 -15.88 -14.93
C THR A 34 4.48 -15.06 -16.13
N MET A 35 4.04 -13.81 -16.24
CA MET A 35 4.53 -12.92 -17.30
C MET A 35 6.06 -12.77 -17.27
N LYS A 36 6.66 -12.82 -16.07
CA LYS A 36 8.12 -12.79 -15.88
C LYS A 36 8.79 -14.02 -16.50
N GLU A 37 8.23 -15.21 -16.29
CA GLU A 37 8.74 -16.45 -16.88
C GLU A 37 8.54 -16.47 -18.39
N PHE A 38 7.39 -15.99 -18.87
CA PHE A 38 7.14 -15.83 -20.30
C PHE A 38 8.17 -14.89 -20.97
N ALA A 39 8.36 -13.69 -20.42
CA ALA A 39 9.30 -12.72 -20.98
C ALA A 39 10.75 -13.25 -20.98
N ARG A 40 11.15 -13.97 -19.93
CA ARG A 40 12.47 -14.62 -19.88
C ARG A 40 12.65 -15.61 -21.01
N ASP A 41 11.70 -16.53 -21.18
CA ASP A 41 11.81 -17.59 -22.18
C ASP A 41 11.75 -17.03 -23.60
N PHE A 42 10.94 -16.00 -23.82
CA PHE A 42 10.87 -15.27 -25.08
C PHE A 42 12.24 -14.66 -25.46
N LEU A 43 12.86 -13.91 -24.54
CA LEU A 43 14.18 -13.30 -24.78
C LEU A 43 15.29 -14.34 -24.98
N LEU A 44 15.21 -15.49 -24.31
CA LEU A 44 16.14 -16.60 -24.50
C LEU A 44 15.99 -17.26 -25.88
N SER A 45 14.78 -17.30 -26.42
CA SER A 45 14.48 -17.95 -27.71
C SER A 45 14.85 -17.11 -28.93
N MET A 46 15.15 -15.82 -28.75
CA MET A 46 15.55 -14.93 -29.83
C MET A 46 16.96 -15.24 -30.34
N ASP A 47 17.21 -14.93 -31.61
CA ASP A 47 18.55 -14.85 -32.16
C ASP A 47 19.27 -13.59 -31.65
N ASP A 48 20.59 -13.56 -31.84
CA ASP A 48 21.41 -12.47 -31.31
C ASP A 48 21.15 -11.15 -32.06
N GLU A 49 20.76 -11.22 -33.33
CA GLU A 49 20.39 -10.05 -34.14
C GLU A 49 19.11 -9.38 -33.61
N ALA A 50 18.03 -10.14 -33.37
CA ALA A 50 16.80 -9.56 -32.81
C ALA A 50 16.99 -9.09 -31.36
N LYS A 51 17.89 -9.72 -30.58
CA LYS A 51 18.25 -9.21 -29.24
C LYS A 51 18.91 -7.84 -29.33
N ILE A 52 19.80 -7.62 -30.29
CA ILE A 52 20.45 -6.32 -30.49
C ILE A 52 19.42 -5.26 -30.91
N GLU A 53 18.52 -5.59 -31.82
CA GLU A 53 17.43 -4.68 -32.21
C GLU A 53 16.52 -4.34 -31.01
N PHE A 54 16.15 -5.34 -30.21
CA PHE A 54 15.39 -5.14 -28.98
C PHE A 54 16.11 -4.22 -27.99
N LEU A 55 17.41 -4.43 -27.76
CA LEU A 55 18.22 -3.59 -26.87
C LEU A 55 18.37 -2.16 -27.39
N ASN A 56 18.46 -1.98 -28.72
CA ASN A 56 18.55 -0.65 -29.34
C ASN A 56 17.26 0.17 -29.20
N ASN A 57 16.10 -0.51 -29.08
CA ASN A 57 14.81 0.16 -28.87
C ASN A 57 14.60 0.59 -27.40
N LEU A 58 15.39 0.08 -26.46
CA LEU A 58 15.33 0.50 -25.06
C LEU A 58 16.17 1.76 -24.83
N SER A 59 15.80 2.53 -23.80
CA SER A 59 16.66 3.65 -23.37
C SER A 59 18.01 3.11 -22.87
N LYS A 60 19.11 3.82 -23.20
CA LYS A 60 20.47 3.45 -22.78
C LYS A 60 20.60 3.30 -21.27
N ASP A 61 19.89 4.13 -20.51
CA ASP A 61 19.81 4.05 -19.05
C ASP A 61 19.16 2.75 -18.58
N THR A 62 18.09 2.29 -19.25
CA THR A 62 17.46 1.00 -18.92
C THR A 62 18.40 -0.17 -19.23
N VAL A 63 19.10 -0.13 -20.38
CA VAL A 63 20.08 -1.16 -20.74
C VAL A 63 21.22 -1.20 -19.72
N TRP A 64 21.74 -0.04 -19.32
CA TRP A 64 22.78 0.06 -18.30
C TRP A 64 22.31 -0.50 -16.94
N ARG A 65 21.10 -0.16 -16.49
CA ARG A 65 20.49 -0.73 -15.27
C ARG A 65 20.23 -2.23 -15.35
N MET A 66 19.97 -2.78 -16.54
CA MET A 66 19.86 -4.23 -16.73
C MET A 66 21.22 -4.93 -16.66
N ALA A 67 22.29 -4.28 -17.14
CA ALA A 67 23.64 -4.83 -17.18
C ALA A 67 24.36 -4.75 -15.82
N GLU A 68 24.30 -3.58 -15.16
CA GLU A 68 25.03 -3.34 -13.91
C GLU A 68 24.14 -3.49 -12.66
N GLY A 69 22.82 -3.54 -12.85
CA GLY A 69 21.85 -3.50 -11.76
C GLY A 69 21.55 -2.07 -11.32
N ASN A 70 20.52 -1.93 -10.48
CA ASN A 70 20.26 -0.64 -9.83
C ASN A 70 21.29 -0.40 -8.73
N PRO A 71 21.76 0.86 -8.55
CA PRO A 71 22.61 1.22 -7.43
C PRO A 71 21.93 0.84 -6.11
N HIS A 72 22.74 0.31 -5.17
CA HIS A 72 22.24 -0.12 -3.87
C HIS A 72 21.62 1.05 -3.12
N GLN A 73 20.37 0.90 -2.68
CA GLN A 73 19.65 1.90 -1.91
C GLN A 73 19.42 1.37 -0.49
N THR A 74 20.17 1.89 0.48
CA THR A 74 19.92 1.65 1.91
C THR A 74 18.86 2.61 2.41
N THR A 75 17.70 2.12 2.83
CA THR A 75 16.61 2.94 3.40
C THR A 75 16.71 3.09 4.93
N ASP A 76 17.92 3.01 5.49
CA ASP A 76 18.16 3.19 6.92
C ASP A 76 18.16 4.68 7.29
N LEU A 77 17.02 5.34 7.07
CA LEU A 77 16.75 6.66 7.63
C LEU A 77 16.33 6.46 9.09
N LYS A 78 17.29 6.54 10.02
CA LYS A 78 16.99 6.68 11.44
C LYS A 78 16.39 8.05 11.68
N ALA A 79 15.06 8.14 11.64
CA ALA A 79 14.35 9.33 12.08
C ALA A 79 14.44 9.40 13.61
N GLU A 80 15.29 10.29 14.12
CA GLU A 80 15.25 10.70 15.53
C GLU A 80 14.00 11.55 15.72
N LEU A 81 12.90 10.89 16.08
CA LEU A 81 11.66 11.56 16.45
C LEU A 81 11.86 12.19 17.83
N THR A 82 12.05 13.50 17.87
CA THR A 82 11.85 14.27 19.09
C THR A 82 10.34 14.39 19.32
N PRO A 83 9.80 13.87 20.44
CA PRO A 83 8.38 14.05 20.75
C PRO A 83 8.11 15.54 20.93
N ILE A 84 7.21 16.08 20.11
CA ILE A 84 6.71 17.45 20.27
C ILE A 84 5.72 17.40 21.45
N PRO A 85 5.98 18.14 22.55
CA PRO A 85 5.00 18.25 23.62
C PRO A 85 3.74 18.94 23.09
N ILE A 86 2.59 18.32 23.31
CA ILE A 86 1.29 18.90 23.01
C ILE A 86 0.92 19.76 24.23
N ASP A 87 1.33 21.02 24.23
CA ASP A 87 0.87 21.99 25.22
C ASP A 87 -0.51 22.50 24.78
N ASP A 88 -1.49 22.32 25.65
CA ASP A 88 -2.88 22.79 25.56
C ASP A 88 -3.74 22.29 24.38
N VAL A 89 -4.32 21.10 24.58
CA VAL A 89 -5.65 20.81 24.03
C VAL A 89 -6.63 21.79 24.69
N HIS A 90 -6.92 22.92 24.03
CA HIS A 90 -8.07 23.76 24.39
C HIS A 90 -9.33 22.89 24.36
N LYS A 91 -9.80 22.51 25.55
CA LYS A 91 -11.13 21.94 25.76
C LYS A 91 -12.07 23.12 25.94
N ASP A 92 -12.51 23.76 24.88
CA ASP A 92 -13.67 24.66 24.93
C ASP A 92 -14.16 24.98 23.53
N ASP A 93 -14.77 23.98 22.87
CA ASP A 93 -15.80 24.23 21.86
C ASP A 93 -17.15 23.92 22.52
N GLY A 94 -17.54 24.78 23.48
CA GLY A 94 -18.89 24.79 24.02
C GLY A 94 -19.88 25.08 22.89
N ILE A 95 -20.66 24.07 22.51
CA ILE A 95 -21.81 24.23 21.61
C ILE A 95 -22.76 25.24 22.25
N GLN A 96 -22.92 26.42 21.65
CA GLN A 96 -23.95 27.37 22.04
C GLN A 96 -25.32 26.77 21.71
N GLU A 97 -26.12 26.50 22.74
CA GLU A 97 -27.52 26.11 22.57
C GLU A 97 -28.32 27.31 22.02
N ASP A 98 -28.90 27.10 20.84
CA ASP A 98 -29.79 28.03 20.18
C ASP A 98 -31.06 28.24 21.03
N GLN A 99 -31.25 29.42 21.60
CA GLN A 99 -32.47 29.73 22.35
C GLN A 99 -33.64 29.87 21.37
N SER A 100 -34.54 28.89 21.37
CA SER A 100 -35.80 28.95 20.63
C SER A 100 -36.71 30.06 21.18
N PRO A 101 -37.34 30.87 20.32
CA PRO A 101 -38.24 31.94 20.77
C PRO A 101 -39.52 31.34 21.37
N LYS A 102 -39.93 31.88 22.52
CA LYS A 102 -41.23 31.57 23.14
C LYS A 102 -42.34 32.12 22.25
N ALA A 103 -43.28 31.26 21.87
CA ALA A 103 -44.56 31.69 21.33
C ALA A 103 -45.37 32.34 22.46
N GLU A 104 -45.78 33.59 22.26
CA GLU A 104 -46.83 34.24 23.04
C GLU A 104 -48.19 33.97 22.35
N ASP A 105 -49.20 33.65 23.16
CA ASP A 105 -50.61 33.44 22.80
C ASP A 105 -51.29 34.72 22.28
#